data_AF-A0A921GQ00-F1
#
_entry.id   AF-A0A921GQ00-F1
#
_cell.length_a   1.000
_cell.length_b   1.000
_cell.length_c   1.000
_cell.angle_alpha   90.00
_cell.angle_beta   90.00
_cell.angle_gamma   90.00
#
_symmetry.space_group_name_H-M   'P 1'
#
loop_
_entity.id
_entity.type
_entity.pdbx_description
1 polymer ?
#
loop_
_entity_poly.entity_id
_entity_poly.type
_entity_poly.pdbx_seq_one_letter_code
_entity_poly.pdbx_strand_id
1 'polypeptide(L)'
;MPIPADPEALRTLDAEQLPGLARTLRRRLLEICAVSGGHLGPNLGVVELTLALHREFRSPAEPIVFDTGHQAYVHKMLTGRADLEGLRRAGGTSGYPDRGESAHDLVENSHASGSIAWAHGLDRAHRLAGEPGVSVAVIGDGALTGGVG
;
A
#
# COMPACT_ATOMS: atom_id res chain seq x y z
N MET A 1 -17.64 10.18 -0.95
CA MET A 1 -17.59 9.29 0.22
C MET A 1 -16.24 9.48 0.88
N PRO A 2 -16.14 9.47 2.22
CA PRO A 2 -14.85 9.55 2.91
C PRO A 2 -13.97 8.33 2.60
N ILE A 3 -12.66 8.51 2.71
CA ILE A 3 -11.72 7.38 2.65
C ILE A 3 -11.82 6.64 3.98
N PRO A 4 -12.05 5.31 4.00
CA PRO A 4 -12.11 4.56 5.24
C PRO A 4 -10.74 4.54 5.94
N ALA A 5 -10.77 4.66 7.26
CA ALA A 5 -9.55 4.60 8.09
C ALA A 5 -9.07 3.16 8.32
N ASP A 6 -9.94 2.16 8.14
CA ASP A 6 -9.65 0.74 8.28
C ASP A 6 -9.90 0.04 6.94
N PRO A 7 -8.92 -0.72 6.39
CA PRO A 7 -9.11 -1.44 5.14
C PRO A 7 -10.25 -2.46 5.18
N GLU A 8 -10.63 -2.99 6.36
CA GLU A 8 -11.71 -3.96 6.48
C GLU A 8 -13.07 -3.37 6.04
N ALA A 9 -13.25 -2.06 6.17
CA ALA A 9 -14.44 -1.36 5.70
C ALA A 9 -14.65 -1.49 4.18
N LEU A 10 -13.58 -1.76 3.39
CA LEU A 10 -13.69 -1.97 1.94
C LEU A 10 -14.45 -3.25 1.59
N ARG A 11 -14.44 -4.25 2.47
CA ARG A 11 -15.13 -5.53 2.25
C ARG A 11 -16.64 -5.39 2.32
N THR A 12 -17.11 -4.46 3.15
CA THR A 12 -18.55 -4.20 3.36
C THR A 12 -19.13 -3.22 2.35
N LEU A 13 -18.31 -2.59 1.50
CA LEU A 13 -18.82 -1.71 0.44
C LEU A 13 -19.45 -2.52 -0.68
N ASP A 14 -20.51 -2.00 -1.27
CA ASP A 14 -21.06 -2.52 -2.51
C ASP A 14 -20.11 -2.22 -3.68
N ALA A 15 -20.09 -3.08 -4.69
CA ALA A 15 -19.18 -2.92 -5.84
C ALA A 15 -19.40 -1.59 -6.57
N GLU A 16 -20.65 -1.11 -6.61
CA GLU A 16 -21.06 0.17 -7.20
C GLU A 16 -20.48 1.39 -6.48
N GLN A 17 -20.07 1.24 -5.21
CA GLN A 17 -19.48 2.32 -4.43
C GLN A 17 -17.98 2.49 -4.73
N LEU A 18 -17.28 1.41 -5.15
CA LEU A 18 -15.84 1.41 -5.38
C LEU A 18 -15.36 2.45 -6.41
N PRO A 19 -16.05 2.66 -7.56
CA PRO A 19 -15.67 3.74 -8.49
C PRO A 19 -15.73 5.13 -7.85
N GLY A 20 -16.69 5.36 -6.94
CA GLY A 20 -16.80 6.61 -6.20
C GLY A 20 -15.66 6.82 -5.21
N LEU A 21 -15.23 5.75 -4.55
CA LEU A 21 -14.07 5.78 -3.65
C LEU A 21 -12.78 6.02 -4.44
N ALA A 22 -12.60 5.33 -5.56
CA ALA A 22 -11.42 5.50 -6.44
C ALA A 22 -11.28 6.93 -6.96
N ARG A 23 -12.39 7.59 -7.35
CA ARG A 23 -12.39 9.02 -7.71
C ARG A 23 -11.97 9.90 -6.52
N THR A 24 -12.43 9.57 -5.32
CA THR A 24 -12.09 10.33 -4.11
C THR A 24 -10.60 10.19 -3.78
N LEU A 25 -10.05 8.98 -3.83
CA LEU A 25 -8.62 8.71 -3.65
C LEU A 25 -7.76 9.48 -4.65
N ARG A 26 -8.09 9.43 -5.95
CA ARG A 26 -7.37 10.19 -6.99
C ARG A 26 -7.37 11.68 -6.73
N ARG A 27 -8.54 12.25 -6.39
CA ARG A 27 -8.65 13.67 -6.06
C ARG A 27 -7.76 14.04 -4.88
N ARG A 28 -7.79 13.26 -3.80
CA ARG A 28 -6.94 13.50 -2.62
C ARG A 28 -5.45 13.37 -2.93
N LEU A 29 -5.04 12.36 -3.73
CA LEU A 29 -3.66 12.23 -4.20
C LEU A 29 -3.20 13.47 -4.97
N LEU A 30 -4.04 13.98 -5.88
CA LEU A 30 -3.74 15.19 -6.64
C LEU A 30 -3.59 16.42 -5.73
N GLU A 31 -4.53 16.61 -4.80
CA GLU A 31 -4.50 17.71 -3.83
C GLU A 31 -3.24 17.69 -2.96
N ILE A 32 -2.88 16.52 -2.41
CA ILE A 32 -1.70 16.37 -1.56
C ILE A 32 -0.43 16.58 -2.38
N CYS A 33 -0.26 15.84 -3.48
CA CYS A 33 0.95 15.91 -4.31
C CYS A 33 1.15 17.28 -4.97
N ALA A 34 0.10 18.06 -5.21
CA ALA A 34 0.22 19.43 -5.72
C ALA A 34 0.94 20.35 -4.71
N VAL A 35 0.84 20.08 -3.41
CA VAL A 35 1.46 20.87 -2.35
C VAL A 35 2.79 20.28 -1.89
N SER A 36 2.87 18.96 -1.72
CA SER A 36 4.05 18.28 -1.16
C SER A 36 5.03 17.77 -2.21
N GLY A 37 4.64 17.73 -3.49
CA GLY A 37 5.29 16.86 -4.48
C GLY A 37 5.12 15.38 -4.11
N GLY A 38 5.99 14.52 -4.66
CA GLY A 38 5.98 13.07 -4.40
C GLY A 38 5.63 12.25 -5.64
N HIS A 39 5.39 10.95 -5.43
CA HIS A 39 5.28 9.96 -6.51
C HIS A 39 3.86 9.88 -7.09
N LEU A 40 3.35 10.96 -7.68
CA LEU A 40 1.96 11.03 -8.14
C LEU A 40 1.61 9.97 -9.20
N GLY A 41 2.41 9.86 -10.27
CA GLY A 41 2.12 8.98 -11.41
C GLY A 41 1.90 7.51 -11.01
N PRO A 42 2.87 6.88 -10.31
CA PRO A 42 2.73 5.50 -9.84
C PRO A 42 1.50 5.28 -8.95
N ASN A 43 1.20 6.22 -8.06
CA ASN A 43 0.05 6.12 -7.15
C ASN A 43 -1.30 6.25 -7.86
N LEU A 44 -1.40 7.09 -8.90
CA LEU A 44 -2.62 7.15 -9.72
C LEU A 44 -2.86 5.83 -10.50
N GLY A 45 -1.79 5.13 -10.86
CA GLY A 45 -1.85 3.88 -11.62
C GLY A 45 -2.29 2.66 -10.81
N VAL A 46 -2.22 2.70 -9.47
CA VAL A 46 -2.51 1.55 -8.60
C VAL A 46 -3.74 1.73 -7.71
N VAL A 47 -4.57 2.75 -7.94
CA VAL A 47 -5.75 3.03 -7.09
C VAL A 47 -6.70 1.83 -7.01
N GLU A 48 -7.18 1.33 -8.15
CA GLU A 48 -8.09 0.19 -8.21
C GLU A 48 -7.43 -1.09 -7.73
N LEU A 49 -6.16 -1.31 -8.11
CA LEU A 49 -5.40 -2.46 -7.64
C LEU A 49 -5.35 -2.48 -6.11
N THR A 50 -5.01 -1.36 -5.48
CA THR A 50 -4.88 -1.28 -4.03
C THR A 50 -6.23 -1.45 -3.33
N LEU A 51 -7.32 -0.93 -3.91
CA LEU A 51 -8.67 -1.18 -3.42
C LEU A 51 -9.03 -2.67 -3.48
N ALA A 52 -8.74 -3.34 -4.60
CA ALA A 52 -8.99 -4.76 -4.76
C ALA A 52 -8.16 -5.59 -3.77
N LEU A 53 -6.88 -5.27 -3.61
CA LEU A 53 -5.99 -5.97 -2.67
C LEU A 53 -6.49 -5.87 -1.23
N HIS A 54 -6.84 -4.68 -0.75
CA HIS A 54 -7.36 -4.52 0.61
C HIS A 54 -8.79 -5.06 0.80
N ARG A 55 -9.55 -5.25 -0.28
CA ARG A 55 -10.85 -5.92 -0.24
C ARG A 55 -10.72 -7.45 -0.18
N GLU A 56 -9.71 -8.01 -0.82
CA GLU A 56 -9.50 -9.47 -0.87
C GLU A 56 -8.64 -9.96 0.30
N PHE A 57 -7.54 -9.27 0.62
CA PHE A 57 -6.56 -9.68 1.62
C PHE A 57 -6.66 -8.91 2.95
N ARG A 58 -6.41 -9.58 4.06
CA ARG A 58 -6.58 -9.06 5.43
C ARG A 58 -5.28 -8.46 5.95
N SER A 59 -4.92 -7.27 5.48
CA SER A 59 -3.79 -6.53 6.05
C SER A 59 -4.08 -6.14 7.51
N PRO A 60 -3.15 -6.32 8.48
CA PRO A 60 -1.76 -6.74 8.30
C PRO A 60 -1.50 -8.26 8.38
N ALA A 61 -2.50 -9.08 8.72
CA ALA A 61 -2.36 -10.52 8.87
C ALA A 61 -1.96 -11.24 7.56
N GLU A 62 -2.44 -10.75 6.42
CA GLU A 62 -2.03 -11.12 5.07
C GLU A 62 -1.22 -9.96 4.49
N PRO A 63 0.12 -10.02 4.55
CA PRO A 63 0.98 -8.89 4.23
C PRO A 63 0.88 -8.49 2.76
N ILE A 64 0.81 -7.19 2.49
CA ILE A 64 0.87 -6.63 1.15
C ILE A 64 2.17 -5.85 1.03
N VAL A 65 3.14 -6.42 0.32
CA VAL A 65 4.49 -5.87 0.15
C VAL A 65 4.58 -5.12 -1.17
N PHE A 66 4.68 -3.80 -1.10
CA PHE A 66 4.92 -2.96 -2.28
C PHE A 66 6.43 -2.90 -2.58
N ASP A 67 6.82 -3.25 -3.80
CA ASP A 67 8.21 -3.17 -4.26
C ASP A 67 8.63 -1.72 -4.51
N THR A 68 9.85 -1.34 -4.13
CA THR A 68 10.32 0.06 -4.07
C THR A 68 9.51 0.98 -3.14
N GLY A 69 8.22 0.70 -2.87
CA GLY A 69 7.37 1.40 -1.91
C GLY A 69 6.76 2.72 -2.39
N HIS A 70 7.31 3.34 -3.44
CA HIS A 70 6.89 4.67 -3.90
C HIS A 70 5.43 4.74 -4.40
N GLN A 71 4.81 3.61 -4.75
CA GLN A 71 3.42 3.46 -5.17
C GLN A 71 2.46 3.07 -4.02
N ALA A 72 2.85 3.26 -2.76
CA ALA A 72 2.08 2.84 -1.59
C ALA A 72 1.22 3.96 -0.94
N TYR A 73 1.04 5.13 -1.56
CA TYR A 73 0.25 6.21 -0.95
C TYR A 73 -1.22 5.82 -0.79
N VAL A 74 -1.82 5.16 -1.78
CA VAL A 74 -3.20 4.65 -1.67
C VAL A 74 -3.30 3.62 -0.55
N HIS A 75 -2.29 2.78 -0.40
CA HIS A 75 -2.21 1.80 0.69
C HIS A 75 -2.17 2.52 2.05
N LYS A 76 -1.32 3.54 2.22
CA LYS A 76 -1.28 4.36 3.43
C LYS A 76 -2.62 5.05 3.71
N MET A 77 -3.25 5.62 2.69
CA MET A 77 -4.54 6.30 2.81
C MET A 77 -5.65 5.39 3.31
N LEU A 78 -5.67 4.13 2.85
CA LEU A 78 -6.65 3.11 3.25
C LEU A 78 -6.33 2.43 4.59
N THR A 79 -5.17 2.73 5.18
CA THR A 79 -4.69 2.14 6.45
C THR A 79 -4.45 3.24 7.48
N GLY A 80 -5.45 4.10 7.64
CA GLY A 80 -5.53 5.12 8.70
C GLY A 80 -4.83 6.45 8.39
N ARG A 81 -4.17 6.60 7.24
CA ARG A 81 -3.37 7.79 6.91
C ARG A 81 -3.93 8.54 5.69
N ALA A 82 -5.25 8.77 5.68
CA ALA A 82 -6.00 9.30 4.54
C ALA A 82 -5.45 10.63 3.96
N ASP A 83 -4.86 11.47 4.80
CA ASP A 83 -4.38 12.80 4.43
C ASP A 83 -2.87 12.89 4.20
N LEU A 84 -2.13 11.78 4.43
CA LEU A 84 -0.66 11.72 4.29
C LEU A 84 0.02 12.94 4.91
N GLU A 85 -0.36 13.25 6.15
CA GLU A 85 0.02 14.50 6.81
C GLU A 85 1.55 14.68 6.80
N GLY A 86 2.00 15.84 6.33
CA GLY A 86 3.42 16.15 6.22
C GLY A 86 4.20 15.26 5.24
N LEU A 87 3.57 14.71 4.19
CA LEU A 87 4.20 13.81 3.22
C LEU A 87 5.61 14.27 2.80
N ARG A 88 6.61 13.40 3.03
CA ARG A 88 8.04 13.60 2.73
C ARG A 88 8.71 14.78 3.45
N ARG A 89 8.14 15.21 4.57
CA ARG A 89 8.74 16.21 5.48
C ARG A 89 9.18 15.54 6.78
N ALA A 90 10.16 16.13 7.45
CA ALA A 90 10.60 15.67 8.75
C ALA A 90 9.42 15.67 9.75
N GLY A 91 9.20 14.53 10.42
CA GLY A 91 8.09 14.34 11.35
C GLY A 91 6.71 14.14 10.69
N GLY A 92 6.65 14.04 9.36
CA GLY A 92 5.43 13.70 8.62
C GLY A 92 5.51 12.33 7.96
N THR A 93 4.49 12.00 7.17
CA THR A 93 4.35 10.69 6.52
C THR A 93 5.48 10.43 5.52
N SER A 94 6.07 9.24 5.58
CA SER A 94 7.12 8.77 4.70
C SER A 94 6.63 8.62 3.27
N GLY A 95 7.55 8.84 2.33
CA GLY A 95 7.33 8.58 0.91
C GLY A 95 7.25 7.10 0.54
N TYR A 96 7.53 6.21 1.49
CA TYR A 96 7.65 4.76 1.35
C TYR A 96 6.97 4.07 2.55
N PRO A 97 6.62 2.77 2.47
CA PRO A 97 6.20 2.01 3.64
C PRO A 97 7.22 2.11 4.78
N ASP A 98 6.73 2.32 6.00
CA ASP A 98 7.53 2.53 7.20
C ASP A 98 6.84 1.81 8.38
N ARG A 99 7.53 0.86 9.02
CA ARG A 99 6.96 0.05 10.11
C ARG A 99 6.69 0.87 11.36
N GLY A 100 7.41 1.98 11.55
CA GLY A 100 7.17 2.95 12.61
C GLY A 100 5.86 3.72 12.41
N GLU A 101 5.36 3.80 11.17
CA GLU A 101 4.12 4.53 10.85
C GLU A 101 2.86 3.67 10.92
N SER A 102 2.97 2.36 10.66
CA SER A 102 1.81 1.48 10.57
C SER A 102 2.15 0.00 10.63
N ALA A 103 1.28 -0.77 11.29
CA ALA A 103 1.34 -2.23 11.27
C ALA A 103 1.11 -2.82 9.85
N HIS A 104 0.54 -2.05 8.93
CA HIS A 104 0.30 -2.47 7.55
C HIS A 104 1.55 -2.35 6.65
N ASP A 105 2.57 -1.64 7.11
CA ASP A 105 3.82 -1.38 6.38
C ASP A 105 4.91 -2.38 6.81
N LEU A 106 4.66 -3.70 6.74
CA LEU A 106 5.54 -4.72 7.33
C LEU A 106 6.98 -4.72 6.79
N VAL A 107 7.16 -4.27 5.55
CA VAL A 107 8.46 -4.26 4.85
C VAL A 107 8.79 -2.83 4.46
N GLU A 108 9.91 -2.34 4.99
CA GLU A 108 10.49 -1.07 4.60
C GLU A 108 11.44 -1.34 3.43
N ASN A 109 11.07 -0.89 2.23
CA ASN A 109 12.00 -0.88 1.12
C ASN A 109 11.88 0.43 0.34
N SER A 110 13.03 0.92 -0.11
CA SER A 110 13.14 1.96 -1.13
C SER A 110 13.91 1.47 -2.36
N HIS A 111 14.46 0.25 -2.29
CA HIS A 111 15.16 -0.41 -3.38
C HIS A 111 14.20 -1.34 -4.12
N ALA A 112 14.40 -1.44 -5.42
CA ALA A 112 13.61 -2.31 -6.29
C ALA A 112 13.99 -3.78 -6.12
N SER A 113 13.08 -4.67 -6.54
CA SER A 113 13.29 -6.10 -6.77
C SER A 113 13.34 -6.99 -5.52
N GLY A 114 13.11 -6.43 -4.33
CA GLY A 114 13.12 -7.18 -3.07
C GLY A 114 11.78 -7.78 -2.64
N SER A 115 10.65 -7.32 -3.19
CA SER A 115 9.30 -7.66 -2.69
C SER A 115 8.98 -9.15 -2.74
N ILE A 116 9.42 -9.87 -3.79
CA ILE A 116 9.16 -11.31 -3.95
C ILE A 116 9.88 -12.11 -2.86
N ALA A 117 11.14 -11.80 -2.59
CA ALA A 117 11.91 -12.46 -1.53
C ALA A 117 11.29 -12.20 -0.15
N TRP A 118 10.88 -10.96 0.11
CA TRP A 118 10.16 -10.59 1.34
C TRP A 118 8.84 -11.33 1.49
N ALA A 119 7.98 -11.33 0.47
CA ALA A 119 6.70 -12.02 0.51
C ALA A 119 6.88 -13.54 0.74
N HIS A 120 7.90 -14.15 0.11
CA HIS A 120 8.23 -15.56 0.33
C HIS A 120 8.71 -15.83 1.76
N GLY A 121 9.57 -14.96 2.31
CA GLY A 121 10.05 -15.07 3.69
C GLY A 121 8.92 -14.95 4.71
N LEU A 122 8.01 -13.99 4.50
CA LEU A 122 6.82 -13.78 5.34
C LEU A 122 5.88 -14.99 5.29
N ASP A 123 5.58 -15.50 4.09
CA ASP A 123 4.79 -16.75 3.92
C ASP A 123 5.43 -17.92 4.69
N ARG A 124 6.74 -18.10 4.55
CA ARG A 124 7.45 -19.18 5.25
C ARG A 124 7.41 -19.02 6.77
N ALA A 125 7.56 -17.79 7.27
CA ALA A 125 7.51 -17.49 8.70
C ALA A 125 6.11 -17.78 9.27
N HIS A 126 5.05 -17.28 8.64
CA HIS A 126 3.67 -17.53 9.05
C HIS A 126 3.32 -19.02 9.08
N ARG A 127 3.74 -19.78 8.06
CA ARG A 127 3.55 -21.24 8.03
C ARG A 127 4.27 -21.96 9.16
N LEU A 128 5.45 -21.49 9.58
CA LEU A 128 6.20 -22.07 10.70
C LEU A 128 5.57 -21.70 12.05
N ALA A 129 4.93 -20.53 12.14
CA ALA A 129 4.18 -20.08 13.32
C ALA A 129 2.80 -20.74 13.46
N GLY A 130 2.33 -21.48 12.45
CA GLY A 130 0.98 -22.06 12.45
C GLY A 130 -0.11 -21.03 12.16
N GLU A 131 0.25 -19.92 11.53
CA GLU A 131 -0.63 -18.81 11.14
C GLU A 131 -0.95 -18.93 9.64
N PRO A 132 -2.01 -19.65 9.23
CA PRO A 132 -2.33 -19.81 7.82
C PRO A 132 -2.81 -18.48 7.23
N GLY A 133 -2.22 -18.07 6.10
CA GLY A 133 -2.55 -16.86 5.35
C GLY A 133 -1.68 -16.76 4.10
N VAL A 134 -1.92 -15.75 3.26
CA VAL A 134 -1.09 -15.49 2.07
C VAL A 134 -0.33 -14.18 2.19
N SER A 135 0.86 -14.13 1.57
CA SER A 135 1.63 -12.90 1.39
C SER A 135 1.53 -12.44 -0.06
N VAL A 136 1.31 -11.14 -0.27
CA VAL A 136 1.14 -10.53 -1.59
C VAL A 136 2.34 -9.64 -1.89
N ALA A 137 2.95 -9.80 -3.07
CA ALA A 137 3.96 -8.89 -3.59
C ALA A 137 3.37 -8.04 -4.73
N VAL A 138 3.51 -6.72 -4.64
CA VAL A 138 3.13 -5.76 -5.68
C VAL A 138 4.40 -5.20 -6.30
N ILE A 139 4.76 -5.71 -7.48
CA ILE A 139 6.00 -5.36 -8.17
C ILE A 139 5.71 -4.66 -9.50
N GLY A 140 6.44 -3.57 -9.76
CA GLY A 140 6.42 -2.90 -11.07
C GLY A 140 7.22 -3.69 -12.10
N ASP A 141 6.87 -3.55 -13.37
CA ASP A 141 7.56 -4.20 -14.51
C ASP A 141 9.05 -3.84 -14.56
N GLY A 142 9.42 -2.59 -14.33
CA GLY A 142 10.82 -2.18 -14.25
C GLY A 142 11.58 -2.91 -13.13
N ALA A 143 10.98 -3.02 -11.93
CA ALA A 143 11.57 -3.73 -10.81
C ALA A 143 11.67 -5.26 -11.03
N LEU A 144 10.76 -5.83 -11.83
CA LEU A 144 10.78 -7.26 -12.16
C LEU A 144 11.98 -7.66 -13.05
N THR A 145 12.58 -6.70 -13.76
CA THR A 145 13.77 -6.95 -14.59
C THR A 145 15.09 -6.95 -13.80
N GLY A 146 15.07 -6.49 -12.55
CA GLY A 146 16.23 -6.51 -11.67
C GLY A 146 16.51 -7.88 -11.09
N GLY A 147 17.77 -8.15 -10.73
CA GLY A 147 18.09 -9.25 -9.81
C GLY A 147 17.48 -8.98 -8.43
N VAL A 148 17.29 -10.02 -7.62
CA VAL A 148 16.84 -9.84 -6.24
C VAL A 148 17.89 -9.02 -5.49
N GLY A 149 17.47 -7.85 -5.00
CA GLY A 149 18.30 -6.94 -4.20
C GLY A 149 18.48 -7.40 -2.75
#